data_AF-A0AAD4KR94-F1
#
_entry.id   AF-A0AAD4KR94-F1
#
_cell.length_a   1.000
_cell.length_b   1.000
_cell.length_c   1.000
_cell.angle_alpha   90.00
_cell.angle_beta   90.00
_cell.angle_gamma   90.00
#
_symmetry.space_group_name_H-M   'P 1'
#
loop_
_entity.id
_entity.type
_entity.pdbx_description
1 polymer ?
#
loop_
_entity_poly.entity_id
_entity_poly.type
_entity_poly.pdbx_seq_one_letter_code
_entity_poly.pdbx_strand_id
1 'polypeptide(L)'
;MKDFYVNILGMRTLFDAYVTPEYTVTYLGFAQGGRNGTGFQSGADMTAEKNNLYGLIELQQFNVSDDTLLASTKRSNTFGHVGLIVPDVVKAQEYFESKDIPILKKVNVPLSEFTGVIPNAYGLGEYAGAHIEAKKRLLKAQGLIGLEMFLMIADPDGNLIEIQQQDL
;
A
#
# COMPACT_ATOMS: atom_id res chain seq x y z
N MET A 1 0.79 -5.44 12.46
CA MET A 1 1.30 -5.18 11.11
C MET A 1 1.19 -6.39 10.17
N LYS A 2 1.95 -7.47 10.37
CA LYS A 2 1.97 -8.67 9.49
C LYS A 2 0.59 -9.22 9.14
N ASP A 3 -0.32 -9.28 10.12
CA ASP A 3 -1.69 -9.76 9.97
C ASP A 3 -2.46 -9.05 8.83
N PHE A 4 -2.31 -7.73 8.71
CA PHE A 4 -2.95 -6.96 7.64
C PHE A 4 -2.48 -7.43 6.26
N TYR A 5 -1.16 -7.52 6.04
CA TYR A 5 -0.62 -7.96 4.74
C TYR A 5 -0.99 -9.41 4.40
N VAL A 6 -1.06 -10.29 5.39
CA VAL A 6 -1.38 -11.71 5.15
C VAL A 6 -2.87 -11.96 5.00
N ASN A 7 -3.69 -11.52 5.96
CA ASN A 7 -5.10 -11.88 6.04
C ASN A 7 -6.03 -10.89 5.34
N ILE A 8 -5.63 -9.61 5.21
CA ILE A 8 -6.40 -8.62 4.47
C ILE A 8 -5.97 -8.60 3.01
N LEU A 9 -4.67 -8.46 2.74
CA LEU A 9 -4.17 -8.34 1.36
C LEU A 9 -3.89 -9.69 0.68
N GLY A 10 -3.82 -10.80 1.44
CA GLY A 10 -3.60 -12.13 0.86
C GLY A 10 -2.15 -12.46 0.51
N MET A 11 -1.17 -11.71 1.04
CA MET A 11 0.25 -12.04 0.88
C MET A 11 0.61 -13.29 1.68
N ARG A 12 1.63 -14.03 1.24
CA ARG A 12 2.19 -15.17 1.97
C ARG A 12 3.44 -14.73 2.72
N THR A 13 3.59 -15.24 3.94
CA THR A 13 4.88 -15.18 4.65
C THR A 13 5.87 -16.14 3.99
N LEU A 14 7.02 -15.61 3.62
CA LEU A 14 8.16 -16.42 3.17
C LEU A 14 8.91 -16.92 4.41
N PHE A 15 9.42 -15.99 5.22
CA PHE A 15 10.10 -16.28 6.47
C PHE A 15 10.10 -15.08 7.43
N ASP A 16 10.30 -15.39 8.72
CA ASP A 16 10.63 -14.43 9.76
C ASP A 16 12.09 -14.66 10.19
N ALA A 17 12.91 -13.63 10.13
CA ALA A 17 14.28 -13.64 10.65
C ALA A 17 14.31 -12.91 11.99
N TYR A 18 14.40 -13.66 13.08
CA TYR A 18 14.59 -13.15 14.43
C TYR A 18 16.07 -12.83 14.62
N VAL A 19 16.43 -11.54 14.50
CA VAL A 19 17.83 -11.09 14.58
C VAL A 19 18.25 -10.92 16.05
N THR A 20 17.35 -10.37 16.87
CA THR A 20 17.45 -10.32 18.34
C THR A 20 16.07 -10.61 18.95
N PRO A 21 15.94 -10.78 20.28
CA PRO A 21 14.64 -10.91 20.93
C PRO A 21 13.69 -9.73 20.64
N GLU A 22 14.24 -8.56 20.32
CA GLU A 22 13.50 -7.32 20.08
C GLU A 22 13.31 -7.00 18.59
N TYR A 23 14.13 -7.56 17.70
CA TYR A 23 14.15 -7.18 16.29
C TYR A 23 13.89 -8.35 15.35
N THR A 24 12.86 -8.20 14.51
CA THR A 24 12.45 -9.19 13.52
C THR A 24 12.36 -8.57 12.13
N VAL A 25 12.86 -9.29 11.12
CA VAL A 25 12.66 -8.97 9.71
C VAL A 25 11.73 -10.01 9.10
N THR A 26 10.58 -9.59 8.58
CA THR A 26 9.58 -10.47 7.94
C THR A 26 9.53 -10.21 6.46
N TYR A 27 9.68 -11.26 5.64
CA TYR A 27 9.51 -11.17 4.19
C TYR A 27 8.16 -11.73 3.75
N LEU A 28 7.42 -10.94 2.96
CA LEU A 28 6.10 -11.27 2.42
C LEU A 28 6.11 -11.14 0.90
N GLY A 29 5.26 -11.92 0.22
CA GLY A 29 5.07 -11.82 -1.23
C GLY A 29 3.74 -12.40 -1.68
N PHE A 30 3.30 -12.04 -2.88
CA PHE A 30 2.22 -12.75 -3.55
C PHE A 30 2.75 -14.01 -4.23
N ALA A 31 1.97 -15.09 -4.17
CA ALA A 31 2.31 -16.30 -4.91
C ALA A 31 2.31 -16.00 -6.41
N GLN A 32 3.41 -16.31 -7.09
CA GLN A 32 3.56 -16.08 -8.53
C GLN A 32 3.25 -17.33 -9.35
N GLY A 33 2.48 -18.28 -8.81
CA GLY A 33 1.96 -19.37 -9.63
C GLY A 33 2.92 -20.53 -9.93
N GLY A 34 3.92 -20.82 -9.09
CA GLY A 34 4.99 -21.78 -9.45
C GLY A 34 5.88 -21.23 -10.59
N ARG A 35 6.74 -22.05 -11.21
CA ARG A 35 7.74 -21.57 -12.20
C ARG A 35 7.17 -20.83 -13.42
N ASN A 36 5.86 -20.95 -13.71
CA ASN A 36 5.22 -20.40 -14.91
C ASN A 36 3.98 -19.52 -14.64
N GLY A 37 3.68 -19.06 -13.43
CA GLY A 37 2.53 -18.16 -13.23
C GLY A 37 1.17 -18.83 -12.97
N THR A 38 1.05 -20.16 -13.01
CA THR A 38 -0.25 -20.85 -13.13
C THR A 38 -0.50 -22.00 -12.14
N GLY A 39 0.15 -22.04 -10.98
CA GLY A 39 0.06 -23.14 -10.01
C GLY A 39 0.10 -22.72 -8.53
N PHE A 40 -0.29 -23.63 -7.63
CA PHE A 40 -0.11 -23.40 -6.19
C PHE A 40 1.39 -23.30 -5.86
N GLN A 41 1.76 -22.36 -5.00
CA GLN A 41 3.12 -22.19 -4.51
C GLN A 41 3.09 -22.16 -2.98
N SER A 42 3.85 -23.06 -2.35
CA SER A 42 3.96 -23.06 -0.89
C SER A 42 4.88 -21.94 -0.39
N GLY A 43 4.80 -21.60 0.90
CA GLY A 43 5.73 -20.62 1.48
C GLY A 43 7.20 -21.07 1.39
N ALA A 44 7.46 -22.39 1.51
CA ALA A 44 8.80 -22.94 1.37
C ALA A 44 9.35 -22.76 -0.07
N ASP A 45 8.52 -23.00 -1.08
CA ASP A 45 8.91 -22.77 -2.49
C ASP A 45 9.19 -21.29 -2.75
N MET A 46 8.36 -20.39 -2.19
CA MET A 46 8.57 -18.95 -2.30
C MET A 46 9.86 -18.49 -1.61
N THR A 47 10.20 -19.07 -0.46
CA THR A 47 11.43 -18.76 0.26
C THR A 47 12.67 -19.20 -0.52
N ALA A 48 12.64 -20.40 -1.11
CA ALA A 48 13.73 -20.90 -1.95
C ALA A 48 13.96 -20.01 -3.19
N GLU A 49 12.88 -19.47 -3.75
CA GLU A 49 12.91 -18.63 -4.96
C GLU A 49 12.95 -17.12 -4.65
N LYS A 50 13.12 -16.69 -3.39
CA LYS A 50 12.90 -15.27 -3.00
C LYS A 50 13.68 -14.26 -3.85
N ASN A 51 14.89 -14.61 -4.27
CA ASN A 51 15.75 -13.72 -5.06
C ASN A 51 15.31 -13.63 -6.53
N ASN A 52 14.43 -14.52 -6.97
CA ASN A 52 13.81 -14.57 -8.29
C ASN A 52 12.36 -14.07 -8.27
N LEU A 53 11.83 -13.69 -7.10
CA LEU A 53 10.48 -13.15 -6.95
C LEU A 53 10.48 -11.62 -7.07
N TYR A 54 9.38 -11.10 -7.60
CA TYR A 54 9.09 -9.66 -7.64
C TYR A 54 7.98 -9.31 -6.66
N GLY A 55 7.89 -8.03 -6.28
CA GLY A 55 6.82 -7.53 -5.42
C GLY A 55 6.88 -8.06 -3.98
N LEU A 56 8.10 -8.23 -3.45
CA LEU A 56 8.29 -8.58 -2.05
C LEU A 56 8.16 -7.34 -1.16
N ILE A 57 7.59 -7.54 0.03
CA ILE A 57 7.56 -6.54 1.11
C ILE A 57 8.39 -7.08 2.27
N GLU A 58 9.34 -6.26 2.74
CA GLU A 58 10.10 -6.50 3.96
C GLU A 58 9.53 -5.63 5.08
N LEU A 59 9.11 -6.25 6.17
CA LEU A 59 8.70 -5.57 7.39
C LEU A 59 9.83 -5.69 8.42
N GLN A 60 10.35 -4.56 8.86
CA GLN A 60 11.33 -4.48 9.94
C GLN A 60 10.61 -4.04 11.23
N GLN A 61 10.65 -4.87 12.25
CA GLN A 61 9.96 -4.60 13.51
C GLN A 61 10.95 -4.60 14.68
N PHE A 62 11.03 -3.47 15.37
CA PHE A 62 11.66 -3.34 16.68
C PHE A 62 10.57 -3.22 17.75
N ASN A 63 10.34 -4.28 18.53
CA ASN A 63 9.17 -4.40 19.40
C ASN A 63 9.22 -3.57 20.70
N VAL A 64 10.38 -2.96 21.01
CA VAL A 64 10.58 -2.06 22.16
C VAL A 64 10.79 -0.60 21.73
N SER A 65 10.45 -0.25 20.49
CA SER A 65 10.49 1.16 20.04
C SER A 65 9.50 2.02 20.85
N ASP A 66 9.98 3.16 21.34
CA ASP A 66 9.18 4.23 21.94
C ASP A 66 8.89 5.38 20.96
N ASP A 67 9.45 5.33 19.75
CA ASP A 67 9.19 6.26 18.66
C ASP A 67 8.04 5.77 17.75
N THR A 68 7.34 6.73 17.13
CA THR A 68 6.30 6.48 16.12
C THR A 68 6.68 7.21 14.83
N LEU A 69 7.18 6.46 13.85
CA LEU A 69 7.48 7.01 12.53
C LEU A 69 6.19 7.52 11.87
N LEU A 70 6.28 8.69 11.25
CA LEU A 70 5.15 9.31 10.56
C LEU A 70 5.10 8.85 9.10
N ALA A 71 4.02 8.15 8.74
CA ALA A 71 3.73 7.80 7.36
C ALA A 71 3.47 9.03 6.47
N SER A 72 3.50 8.84 5.16
CA SER A 72 3.26 9.91 4.16
C SER A 72 1.88 10.56 4.27
N THR A 73 0.92 9.84 4.83
CA THR A 73 -0.41 10.31 5.22
C THR A 73 -0.39 11.41 6.28
N LYS A 74 0.70 11.50 7.07
CA LYS A 74 0.94 12.50 8.12
C LYS A 74 2.00 13.54 7.74
N ARG A 75 2.94 13.22 6.83
CA ARG A 75 3.97 14.15 6.37
C ARG A 75 4.27 13.97 4.88
N SER A 76 4.15 15.05 4.11
CA SER A 76 4.40 15.04 2.66
C SER A 76 5.86 14.80 2.26
N ASN A 77 6.05 14.33 1.03
CA ASN A 77 7.37 14.16 0.36
C ASN A 77 8.32 13.17 1.06
N THR A 78 7.77 12.09 1.61
CA THR A 78 8.50 10.90 2.04
C THR A 78 8.31 9.76 1.00
N PHE A 79 8.20 8.50 1.43
CA PHE A 79 7.75 7.41 0.56
C PHE A 79 6.23 7.51 0.34
N GLY A 80 5.78 7.60 -0.91
CA GLY A 80 4.37 7.83 -1.23
C GLY A 80 3.45 6.67 -0.82
N HIS A 81 3.54 5.56 -1.53
CA HIS A 81 2.71 4.37 -1.35
C HIS A 81 3.30 3.15 -2.08
N VAL A 82 2.77 1.98 -1.74
CA VAL A 82 2.87 0.77 -2.59
C VAL A 82 1.60 0.64 -3.42
N GLY A 83 1.74 0.21 -4.68
CA GLY A 83 0.62 -0.05 -5.59
C GLY A 83 0.28 -1.54 -5.68
N LEU A 84 -1.01 -1.86 -5.69
CA LEU A 84 -1.56 -3.19 -5.95
C LEU A 84 -2.42 -3.15 -7.20
N ILE A 85 -2.24 -4.14 -8.06
CA ILE A 85 -3.10 -4.35 -9.22
C ILE A 85 -4.09 -5.46 -8.89
N VAL A 86 -5.38 -5.20 -9.07
CA VAL A 86 -6.46 -6.16 -8.79
C VAL A 86 -7.36 -6.38 -10.00
N PRO A 87 -7.97 -7.58 -10.14
CA PRO A 87 -8.87 -7.86 -11.26
C PRO A 87 -10.16 -7.02 -11.28
N ASP A 88 -10.61 -6.52 -10.13
CA ASP A 88 -11.83 -5.72 -10.01
C ASP A 88 -11.71 -4.79 -8.79
N VAL A 89 -11.45 -3.51 -9.04
CA VAL A 89 -11.22 -2.51 -7.98
C VAL A 89 -12.50 -2.18 -7.20
N VAL A 90 -13.68 -2.33 -7.81
CA VAL A 90 -14.98 -2.11 -7.13
C VAL A 90 -15.22 -3.22 -6.12
N LYS A 91 -15.01 -4.48 -6.52
CA LYS A 91 -15.08 -5.62 -5.59
C LYS A 91 -14.01 -5.58 -4.52
N ALA A 92 -12.82 -5.08 -4.84
CA ALA A 92 -11.79 -4.85 -3.83
C ALA A 92 -12.25 -3.83 -2.78
N GLN A 93 -12.89 -2.74 -3.20
CA GLN A 93 -13.47 -1.76 -2.26
C GLN A 93 -14.54 -2.41 -1.37
N GLU A 94 -15.50 -3.14 -1.96
CA GLU A 94 -16.55 -3.84 -1.21
C GLU A 94 -15.96 -4.83 -0.19
N TYR A 95 -14.92 -5.57 -0.61
CA TYR A 95 -14.19 -6.48 0.27
C TYR A 95 -13.56 -5.73 1.45
N PHE A 96 -12.84 -4.63 1.21
CA PHE A 96 -12.21 -3.86 2.30
C PHE A 96 -13.25 -3.22 3.23
N GLU A 97 -14.35 -2.68 2.69
CA GLU A 97 -15.47 -2.18 3.49
C GLU A 97 -16.08 -3.29 4.35
N SER A 98 -16.24 -4.51 3.82
CA SER A 98 -16.73 -5.68 4.59
C SER A 98 -15.78 -6.18 5.68
N LYS A 99 -14.52 -5.73 5.65
CA LYS A 99 -13.47 -6.05 6.62
C LYS A 99 -13.21 -4.90 7.59
N ASP A 100 -14.07 -3.88 7.61
CA ASP A 100 -13.94 -2.68 8.41
C ASP A 100 -12.60 -1.93 8.18
N ILE A 101 -12.03 -2.06 6.97
CA ILE A 101 -10.82 -1.34 6.58
C ILE A 101 -11.21 0.07 6.15
N PRO A 102 -10.63 1.14 6.73
CA PRO A 102 -10.93 2.51 6.34
C PRO A 102 -10.58 2.79 4.87
N ILE A 103 -11.60 3.16 4.09
CA ILE A 103 -11.40 3.64 2.72
C ILE A 103 -11.02 5.12 2.76
N LEU A 104 -9.78 5.44 2.38
CA LEU A 104 -9.27 6.80 2.36
C LEU A 104 -9.67 7.56 1.08
N LYS A 105 -9.81 6.84 -0.03
CA LYS A 105 -10.37 7.35 -1.28
C LYS A 105 -11.15 6.23 -1.96
N LYS A 106 -12.41 6.50 -2.30
CA LYS A 106 -13.26 5.57 -3.06
C LYS A 106 -12.94 5.58 -4.56
N VAL A 107 -13.17 4.45 -5.21
CA VAL A 107 -13.11 4.33 -6.67
C VAL A 107 -14.18 5.21 -7.32
N ASN A 108 -13.86 5.80 -8.48
CA ASN A 108 -14.72 6.71 -9.26
C ASN A 108 -15.18 7.97 -8.51
N VAL A 109 -14.52 8.31 -7.40
CA VAL A 109 -14.72 9.56 -6.68
C VAL A 109 -13.47 10.42 -6.87
N PRO A 110 -13.56 11.55 -7.61
CA PRO A 110 -12.42 12.44 -7.78
C PRO A 110 -12.06 13.12 -6.46
N LEU A 111 -10.79 13.51 -6.29
CA LEU A 111 -10.44 14.37 -5.17
C LEU A 111 -11.01 15.76 -5.43
N SER A 112 -11.85 16.26 -4.52
CA SER A 112 -12.38 17.62 -4.58
C SER A 112 -11.43 18.64 -3.95
N GLU A 113 -10.53 18.18 -3.08
CA GLU A 113 -9.62 19.02 -2.29
C GLU A 113 -8.23 18.39 -2.19
N PHE A 114 -7.19 19.22 -2.04
CA PHE A 114 -5.82 18.78 -1.76
C PHE A 114 -5.41 19.02 -0.29
N THR A 115 -6.35 18.87 0.64
CA THR A 115 -6.12 18.83 2.09
C THR A 115 -6.42 17.43 2.62
N GLY A 116 -5.81 17.06 3.76
CA GLY A 116 -6.02 15.76 4.37
C GLY A 116 -5.09 14.64 3.88
N VAL A 117 -5.46 13.41 4.24
CA VAL A 117 -4.58 12.23 4.24
C VAL A 117 -4.02 11.88 2.85
N ILE A 118 -4.88 11.80 1.84
CA ILE A 118 -4.47 11.42 0.49
C ILE A 118 -3.58 12.51 -0.14
N PRO A 119 -3.99 13.79 -0.19
CA PRO A 119 -3.12 14.86 -0.67
C PRO A 119 -1.76 14.93 0.01
N ASN A 120 -1.70 14.69 1.33
CA ASN A 120 -0.43 14.63 2.05
C ASN A 120 0.50 13.56 1.49
N ALA A 121 -0.02 12.34 1.28
CA ALA A 121 0.74 11.20 0.78
C ALA A 121 1.26 11.38 -0.67
N TYR A 122 0.55 12.17 -1.49
CA TYR A 122 1.00 12.53 -2.85
C TYR A 122 1.92 13.76 -2.88
N GLY A 123 2.31 14.31 -1.73
CA GLY A 123 3.19 15.47 -1.69
C GLY A 123 2.49 16.79 -2.03
N LEU A 124 1.17 16.86 -1.89
CA LEU A 124 0.33 18.00 -2.30
C LEU A 124 -0.43 18.64 -1.15
N GLY A 125 -0.46 17.96 0.00
CA GLY A 125 -1.23 18.36 1.16
C GLY A 125 -0.65 19.54 1.93
N GLU A 126 -1.06 19.66 3.18
CA GLU A 126 -0.80 20.81 4.05
C GLU A 126 0.70 21.04 4.28
N TYR A 127 1.49 19.95 4.26
CA TYR A 127 2.93 19.98 4.47
C TYR A 127 3.76 20.20 3.21
N ALA A 128 3.13 20.35 2.04
CA ALA A 128 3.80 20.54 0.74
C ALA A 128 4.14 22.00 0.40
N GLY A 129 4.13 22.90 1.38
CA GLY A 129 4.41 24.32 1.19
C GLY A 129 3.24 25.14 0.62
N ALA A 130 3.47 26.45 0.47
CA ALA A 130 2.42 27.47 0.25
C ALA A 130 2.05 27.73 -1.23
N HIS A 131 2.47 26.89 -2.18
CA HIS A 131 2.25 27.11 -3.62
C HIS A 131 0.82 26.73 -4.08
N ILE A 132 -0.17 27.45 -3.56
CA ILE A 132 -1.60 27.17 -3.76
C ILE A 132 -1.99 27.09 -5.24
N GLU A 133 -1.49 27.98 -6.10
CA GLU A 133 -1.81 27.98 -7.53
C GLU A 133 -1.25 26.78 -8.29
N ALA A 134 -0.10 26.24 -7.85
CA ALA A 134 0.43 24.99 -8.41
C ALA A 134 -0.46 23.80 -8.03
N LYS A 135 -0.87 23.73 -6.75
CA LYS A 135 -1.81 22.70 -6.25
C LYS A 135 -3.14 22.72 -6.99
N LYS A 136 -3.71 23.92 -7.24
CA LYS A 136 -4.95 24.09 -8.02
C LYS A 136 -4.81 23.61 -9.47
N ARG A 137 -3.69 23.89 -10.13
CA ARG A 137 -3.45 23.39 -11.50
C ARG A 137 -3.40 21.86 -11.52
N LEU A 138 -2.76 21.26 -10.53
CA LEU A 138 -2.71 19.81 -10.43
C LEU A 138 -4.09 19.20 -10.14
N LEU A 139 -4.97 19.90 -9.41
CA LEU A 139 -6.32 19.40 -9.08
C LEU A 139 -7.16 19.25 -10.35
N LYS A 140 -7.03 20.22 -11.24
CA LYS A 140 -7.66 20.19 -12.57
C LYS A 140 -7.04 19.13 -13.47
N ALA A 141 -5.78 18.77 -13.25
CA ALA A 141 -5.05 17.81 -14.06
C ALA A 141 -5.10 16.36 -13.51
N GLN A 142 -5.68 16.11 -12.33
CA GLN A 142 -5.65 14.79 -11.69
C GLN A 142 -6.28 13.67 -12.54
N GLY A 143 -7.25 14.01 -13.40
CA GLY A 143 -7.86 13.05 -14.32
C GLY A 143 -6.88 12.52 -15.37
N LEU A 144 -5.81 13.27 -15.67
CA LEU A 144 -4.77 12.84 -16.62
C LEU A 144 -3.96 11.65 -16.10
N ILE A 145 -3.89 11.48 -14.77
CA ILE A 145 -3.19 10.36 -14.13
C ILE A 145 -4.16 9.29 -13.63
N GLY A 146 -5.45 9.39 -13.97
CA GLY A 146 -6.44 8.39 -13.59
C GLY A 146 -6.77 8.35 -12.10
N LEU A 147 -6.46 9.40 -11.34
CA LEU A 147 -6.55 9.38 -9.87
C LEU A 147 -7.95 8.96 -9.39
N GLU A 148 -9.00 9.38 -10.08
CA GLU A 148 -10.38 9.01 -9.77
C GLU A 148 -10.64 7.50 -9.84
N MET A 149 -9.92 6.77 -10.69
CA MET A 149 -10.05 5.32 -10.90
C MET A 149 -9.37 4.49 -9.80
N PHE A 150 -8.53 5.10 -8.97
CA PHE A 150 -7.79 4.38 -7.94
C PHE A 150 -8.56 4.31 -6.62
N LEU A 151 -8.46 3.18 -5.93
CA LEU A 151 -8.90 3.00 -4.57
C LEU A 151 -7.70 3.19 -3.64
N MET A 152 -7.91 3.79 -2.47
CA MET A 152 -6.83 4.01 -1.51
C MET A 152 -7.24 3.59 -0.09
N ILE A 153 -6.36 2.84 0.56
CA ILE A 153 -6.45 2.41 1.96
C ILE A 153 -5.11 2.68 2.66
N ALA A 154 -5.05 2.46 3.97
CA ALA A 154 -3.78 2.47 4.69
C ALA A 154 -3.56 1.15 5.43
N ASP A 155 -2.28 0.80 5.60
CA ASP A 155 -1.89 -0.23 6.55
C ASP A 155 -2.01 0.28 8.01
N PRO A 156 -1.81 -0.59 9.02
CA PRO A 156 -1.90 -0.21 10.43
C PRO A 156 -0.98 0.94 10.90
N ASP A 157 0.15 1.20 10.23
CA ASP A 157 1.07 2.30 10.56
C ASP A 157 0.72 3.58 9.77
N GLY A 158 -0.30 3.52 8.92
CA GLY A 158 -0.76 4.64 8.11
C GLY A 158 -0.03 4.76 6.77
N ASN A 159 0.74 3.75 6.34
CA ASN A 159 1.35 3.75 5.00
C ASN A 159 0.25 3.58 3.96
N LEU A 160 0.29 4.42 2.93
CA LEU A 160 -0.72 4.42 1.89
C LEU A 160 -0.53 3.20 0.95
N ILE A 161 -1.66 2.59 0.58
CA ILE A 161 -1.73 1.54 -0.42
C ILE A 161 -2.71 2.00 -1.50
N GLU A 162 -2.20 2.10 -2.73
CA GLU A 162 -2.99 2.42 -3.92
C GLU A 162 -3.43 1.11 -4.60
N ILE A 163 -4.71 0.99 -4.93
CA ILE A 163 -5.27 -0.18 -5.60
C ILE A 163 -5.80 0.25 -6.95
N GLN A 164 -5.30 -0.38 -8.01
CA GLN A 164 -5.64 -0.09 -9.40
C GLN A 164 -6.28 -1.31 -10.07
N GLN A 165 -7.12 -1.03 -11.06
CA GLN A 165 -7.71 -2.02 -11.94
C GLN A 165 -6.63 -2.62 -12.86
N GLN A 166 -6.63 -3.94 -13.06
CA GLN A 166 -5.68 -4.64 -13.93
C GLN A 166 -5.80 -4.26 -15.40
N ASP A 167 -7.03 -4.26 -15.91
CA ASP A 167 -7.33 -3.98 -17.31
C ASP A 167 -8.11 -2.65 -17.39
N LEU A 168 -7.56 -1.67 -18.11
CA LEU A 168 -8.20 -0.40 -18.45
C LEU A 168 -8.55 -0.36 -19.94
#